data_AF-A0AA36NEG8-F1
#
_entry.id   AF-A0AA36NEG8-F1
#
_cell.length_a   1.000
_cell.length_b   1.000
_cell.length_c   1.000
_cell.angle_alpha   90.00
_cell.angle_beta   90.00
_cell.angle_gamma   90.00
#
_symmetry.space_group_name_H-M   'P 1'
#
loop_
_entity.id
_entity.type
_entity.pdbx_description
1 polymer ?
#
loop_
_entity_poly.entity_id
_entity_poly.type
_entity_poly.pdbx_seq_one_letter_code
_entity_poly.pdbx_strand_id
1 'polypeptide(L)'
;MGRVRTVAGEEVLTEEEFATWWEEHHLQRDSFVNALRRRVAGQMQIRNFRRLALICGEQVLGAGSPWMDAEMVAVVRTYSTDGQDDLLHAARNGETLEVVRLLGRPYDPNLEAVDGSTPLHGAAMHGHKDTVCCLVEAGADKDKVNLQGNAPMHVASLNGHKHIVSCLAEAGADKDKTGHYGGAPMHVAAKTGHTNIVRFLVEAGADMEKANYDGVTPMHVAAARGHEDIVRYLVEAGASKDKANRFGATPLRLAIENGHKDIAEFLLAAGFAPP
;
A
#
# COMPACT_ATOMS: atom_id res chain seq x y z
N MET A 1 24.40 36.38 -6.15
CA MET A 1 25.33 35.45 -5.47
C MET A 1 24.48 34.45 -4.68
N GLY A 2 24.46 33.19 -5.11
CA GLY A 2 23.52 32.19 -4.59
C GLY A 2 24.12 31.41 -3.42
N ARG A 3 23.35 31.25 -2.35
CA ARG A 3 23.62 30.29 -1.26
C ARG A 3 22.42 29.36 -1.12
N VAL A 4 22.65 28.14 -0.63
CA VAL A 4 21.57 27.18 -0.35
C VAL A 4 21.53 26.89 1.14
N ARG A 5 20.39 27.17 1.78
CA ARG A 5 20.14 26.86 3.19
C ARG A 5 18.89 26.04 3.38
N THR A 6 18.78 25.30 4.48
CA THR A 6 17.51 24.64 4.83
C THR A 6 16.52 25.60 5.48
N VAL A 7 15.26 25.17 5.64
CA VAL A 7 14.24 25.93 6.38
C VAL A 7 14.64 26.15 7.85
N ALA A 8 15.46 25.26 8.41
CA ALA A 8 16.02 25.41 9.74
C ALA A 8 17.22 26.38 9.81
N GLY A 9 17.64 26.96 8.67
CA GLY A 9 18.75 27.90 8.58
C GLY A 9 20.13 27.26 8.47
N GLU A 10 20.21 25.94 8.31
CA GLU A 10 21.50 25.24 8.15
C GLU A 10 22.07 25.48 6.75
N GLU A 11 23.35 25.82 6.68
CA GLU A 11 24.03 26.13 5.41
C GLU A 11 24.46 24.85 4.70
N VAL A 12 23.93 24.63 3.50
CA VAL A 12 24.16 23.43 2.67
C VAL A 12 25.23 23.70 1.61
N LEU A 13 25.15 24.85 0.96
CA LEU A 13 26.17 25.34 0.02
C LEU A 13 26.50 26.78 0.36
N THR A 14 27.78 27.01 0.62
CA THR A 14 28.33 28.36 0.72
C THR A 14 28.29 29.05 -0.65
N GLU A 15 28.47 30.36 -0.65
CA GLU A 15 28.45 31.20 -1.85
C GLU A 15 29.58 30.83 -2.82
N GLU A 16 30.75 30.47 -2.29
CA GLU A 16 31.94 30.07 -3.04
C GLU A 16 31.80 28.65 -3.62
N GLU A 17 31.27 27.70 -2.85
CA GLU A 17 31.00 26.35 -3.33
C GLU A 17 29.94 26.36 -4.43
N PHE A 18 28.90 27.17 -4.29
CA PHE A 18 27.85 27.30 -5.29
C PHE A 18 28.41 27.85 -6.62
N ALA A 19 29.23 28.90 -6.55
CA ALA A 19 29.86 29.50 -7.73
C ALA A 19 30.80 28.51 -8.44
N THR A 20 31.67 27.86 -7.67
CA THR A 20 32.64 26.88 -8.20
C THR A 20 31.92 25.71 -8.86
N TRP A 21 30.91 25.17 -8.18
CA TRP A 21 30.17 24.02 -8.66
C TRP A 21 29.34 24.32 -9.92
N TRP A 22 28.85 25.56 -10.03
CA TRP A 22 28.15 26.03 -11.21
C TRP A 22 29.08 26.20 -12.42
N GLU A 23 30.24 26.83 -12.22
CA GLU A 23 31.24 27.03 -13.27
C GLU A 23 31.78 25.71 -13.81
N GLU A 24 32.00 24.72 -12.94
CA GLU A 24 32.54 23.42 -13.33
C GLU A 24 31.57 22.56 -14.15
N HIS A 25 30.25 22.69 -13.93
CA HIS A 25 29.31 21.70 -14.43
C HIS A 25 28.31 22.21 -15.48
N HIS A 26 28.20 23.53 -15.73
CA HIS A 26 27.28 24.13 -16.72
C HIS A 26 25.90 23.43 -16.79
N LEU A 27 25.33 23.08 -15.63
CA LEU A 27 24.26 22.08 -15.54
C LEU A 27 22.91 22.65 -16.00
N GLN A 28 22.17 21.85 -16.77
CA GLN A 28 20.73 22.08 -16.91
C GLN A 28 20.05 21.97 -15.54
N ARG A 29 18.96 22.73 -15.35
CA ARG A 29 18.23 22.87 -14.08
C ARG A 29 17.96 21.53 -13.37
N ASP A 30 17.47 20.54 -14.07
CA ASP A 30 17.11 19.25 -13.46
C ASP A 30 18.34 18.48 -12.98
N SER A 31 19.45 18.56 -13.73
CA SER A 31 20.74 17.98 -13.34
C SER A 31 21.30 18.68 -12.10
N PHE A 32 21.20 20.01 -12.03
CA PHE A 32 21.57 20.79 -10.85
C PHE A 32 20.72 20.41 -9.62
N VAL A 33 19.39 20.39 -9.76
CA VAL A 33 18.46 20.01 -8.68
C VAL A 33 18.71 18.58 -8.20
N ASN A 34 18.96 17.64 -9.11
CA ASN A 34 19.26 16.24 -8.75
C ASN A 34 20.61 16.08 -8.06
N ALA A 35 21.62 16.85 -8.47
CA ALA A 35 22.92 16.82 -7.81
C ALA A 35 22.86 17.51 -6.44
N LEU A 36 22.07 18.58 -6.29
CA LEU A 36 21.83 19.26 -5.02
C LEU A 36 21.09 18.35 -4.04
N ARG A 37 20.08 17.61 -4.52
CA ARG A 37 19.40 16.57 -3.73
C ARG A 37 20.39 15.55 -3.18
N ARG A 38 21.34 15.06 -3.99
CA ARG A 38 22.36 14.09 -3.55
C ARG A 38 23.31 14.66 -2.51
N ARG A 39 23.70 15.93 -2.63
CA ARG A 39 24.58 16.59 -1.64
C ARG A 39 23.87 16.85 -0.31
N VAL A 40 22.63 17.36 -0.35
CA VAL A 40 21.76 17.50 0.83
C VAL A 40 21.58 16.13 1.51
N ALA A 41 21.34 15.06 0.73
CA ALA A 41 21.27 13.68 1.23
C ALA A 41 22.52 13.30 2.02
N GLY A 42 23.70 13.53 1.42
CA GLY A 42 24.98 13.15 1.99
C GLY A 42 25.35 13.94 3.25
N GLN A 43 25.20 15.26 3.23
CA GLN A 43 25.54 16.12 4.37
C GLN A 43 24.61 15.93 5.56
N MET A 44 23.32 15.71 5.31
CA MET A 44 22.33 15.53 6.38
C MET A 44 22.12 14.06 6.79
N GLN A 45 22.83 13.12 6.16
CA GLN A 45 22.63 11.67 6.31
C GLN A 45 21.19 11.20 6.01
N ILE A 46 20.48 11.90 5.13
CA ILE A 46 19.07 11.61 4.82
C ILE A 46 19.00 10.73 3.58
N ARG A 47 18.37 9.56 3.72
CA ARG A 47 18.25 8.60 2.60
C ARG A 47 17.13 8.94 1.61
N ASN A 48 16.04 9.58 2.07
CA ASN A 48 14.85 9.83 1.24
C ASN A 48 14.31 11.25 1.41
N PHE A 49 13.97 11.90 0.29
CA PHE A 49 13.29 13.20 0.26
C PHE A 49 12.06 13.10 -0.62
N ARG A 50 10.89 13.51 -0.11
CA ARG A 50 9.67 13.57 -0.94
C ARG A 50 9.67 14.75 -1.91
N ARG A 51 10.23 15.91 -1.52
CA ARG A 51 10.24 17.12 -2.35
C ARG A 51 11.38 18.05 -1.92
N LEU A 52 12.15 18.52 -2.90
CA LEU A 52 13.03 19.67 -2.76
C LEU A 52 12.32 20.85 -3.45
N ALA A 53 11.95 21.87 -2.70
CA ALA A 53 11.51 23.13 -3.27
C ALA A 53 12.61 24.18 -3.06
N LEU A 54 12.94 24.90 -4.13
CA LEU A 54 13.84 26.04 -4.09
C LEU A 54 12.99 27.29 -4.05
N ILE A 55 13.23 28.14 -3.06
CA ILE A 55 12.54 29.41 -2.89
C ILE A 55 13.55 30.54 -3.05
N CYS A 56 13.20 31.55 -3.83
CA CYS A 56 13.94 32.79 -4.00
C CYS A 56 13.07 33.95 -3.46
N GLY A 57 13.45 34.54 -2.33
CA GLY A 57 12.58 35.49 -1.62
C GLY A 57 11.27 34.82 -1.18
N GLU A 58 10.13 35.33 -1.62
CA GLU A 58 8.80 34.77 -1.34
C GLU A 58 8.27 33.84 -2.45
N GLN A 59 9.04 33.59 -3.52
CA GLN A 59 8.58 32.83 -4.68
C GLN A 59 9.21 31.44 -4.77
N VAL A 60 8.37 30.42 -4.92
CA VAL A 60 8.81 29.05 -5.25
C VAL A 60 9.23 29.02 -6.72
N LEU A 61 10.48 28.65 -7.00
CA LEU A 61 11.03 28.64 -8.35
C LEU A 61 10.41 27.50 -9.17
N GLY A 62 9.55 27.84 -10.15
CA GLY A 62 8.99 26.92 -11.15
C GLY A 62 9.89 26.80 -12.39
N ALA A 63 9.67 25.79 -13.25
CA ALA A 63 10.47 25.54 -14.46
C ALA A 63 10.47 26.77 -15.38
N GLY A 64 11.57 27.56 -15.37
CA GLY A 64 11.72 28.78 -16.16
C GLY A 64 12.11 30.05 -15.39
N SER A 65 12.08 30.05 -14.06
CA SER A 65 12.48 31.23 -13.26
C SER A 65 14.00 31.50 -13.31
N PRO A 66 14.44 32.78 -13.45
CA PRO A 66 15.85 33.16 -13.35
C PRO A 66 16.33 33.06 -11.91
N TRP A 67 17.36 32.26 -11.68
CA TRP A 67 17.75 31.79 -10.36
C TRP A 67 19.14 32.30 -9.91
N MET A 68 19.79 33.17 -10.71
CA MET A 68 21.20 33.55 -10.53
C MET A 68 21.45 34.67 -9.50
N ASP A 69 20.42 35.41 -9.07
CA ASP A 69 20.59 36.63 -8.25
C ASP A 69 19.98 36.58 -6.84
N ALA A 70 19.67 35.39 -6.30
CA ALA A 70 18.95 35.30 -5.02
C ALA A 70 19.47 34.22 -4.05
N GLU A 71 19.22 34.44 -2.76
CA GLU A 71 19.36 33.44 -1.71
C GLU A 71 18.30 32.34 -1.93
N MET A 72 18.75 31.08 -2.03
CA MET A 72 17.88 29.94 -2.23
C MET A 72 17.64 29.20 -0.92
N VAL A 73 16.38 29.06 -0.55
CA VAL A 73 16.00 28.19 0.56
C VAL A 73 15.59 26.84 0.01
N ALA A 74 16.34 25.80 0.36
CA ALA A 74 15.98 24.42 0.17
C ALA A 74 14.97 24.01 1.25
N VAL A 75 13.69 23.90 0.85
CA VAL A 75 12.71 23.24 1.71
C VAL A 75 12.87 21.76 1.54
N VAL A 76 13.49 21.16 2.55
CA VAL A 76 13.70 19.73 2.63
C VAL A 76 12.71 19.19 3.63
N ARG A 77 11.68 18.47 3.17
CA ARG A 77 10.87 17.65 4.08
C ARG A 77 11.66 16.38 4.36
N THR A 78 12.32 16.36 5.49
CA THR A 78 13.13 15.24 5.99
C THR A 78 12.25 14.41 6.92
N TYR A 79 12.38 13.08 6.83
CA TYR A 79 11.78 12.16 7.77
C TYR A 79 12.93 11.56 8.59
N SER A 80 12.85 11.63 9.93
CA SER A 80 13.87 11.08 10.82
C SER A 80 13.94 9.56 10.68
N THR A 81 15.15 8.98 10.68
CA THR A 81 15.34 7.52 10.79
C THR A 81 15.37 7.05 12.25
N ASP A 82 15.55 7.97 13.19
CA ASP A 82 15.53 7.67 14.62
C ASP A 82 14.06 7.52 15.06
N GLY A 83 13.70 6.28 15.44
CA GLY A 83 12.33 5.85 15.77
C GLY A 83 11.56 5.18 14.63
N GLN A 84 12.24 4.77 13.55
CA GLN A 84 11.60 4.02 12.46
C GLN A 84 10.90 2.77 12.98
N ASP A 85 11.56 2.09 13.92
CA ASP A 85 10.98 0.96 14.65
C ASP A 85 9.84 1.41 15.57
N ASP A 86 9.88 2.63 16.13
CA ASP A 86 8.88 3.10 17.10
C ASP A 86 7.49 3.23 16.46
N LEU A 87 7.37 3.85 15.27
CA LEU A 87 6.06 3.97 14.61
C LEU A 87 5.53 2.62 14.16
N LEU A 88 6.39 1.75 13.60
CA LEU A 88 6.00 0.40 13.21
C LEU A 88 5.59 -0.43 14.43
N HIS A 89 6.34 -0.34 15.53
CA HIS A 89 6.08 -1.05 16.78
C HIS A 89 4.77 -0.59 17.41
N ALA A 90 4.59 0.73 17.58
CA ALA A 90 3.38 1.33 18.12
C ALA A 90 2.16 0.95 17.28
N ALA A 91 2.28 0.99 15.95
CA ALA A 91 1.19 0.60 15.06
C ALA A 91 0.85 -0.90 15.18
N ARG A 92 1.87 -1.76 15.26
CA ARG A 92 1.71 -3.21 15.41
C ARG A 92 1.09 -3.60 16.75
N ASN A 93 1.35 -2.86 17.82
CA ASN A 93 0.80 -3.11 19.16
C ASN A 93 -0.54 -2.38 19.42
N GLY A 94 -0.98 -1.53 18.49
CA GLY A 94 -2.24 -0.79 18.65
C GLY A 94 -2.15 0.41 19.59
N GLU A 95 -0.94 0.91 19.85
CA GLU A 95 -0.65 2.06 20.71
C GLU A 95 -1.08 3.36 20.02
N THR A 96 -2.40 3.54 19.83
CA THR A 96 -2.98 4.59 18.97
C THR A 96 -2.54 6.00 19.39
N LEU A 97 -2.47 6.26 20.70
CA LEU A 97 -2.00 7.55 21.22
C LEU A 97 -0.53 7.83 20.86
N GLU A 98 0.31 6.80 20.87
CA GLU A 98 1.72 6.92 20.50
C GLU A 98 1.87 7.12 19.00
N VAL A 99 1.08 6.40 18.19
CA VAL A 99 0.99 6.63 16.75
C VAL A 99 0.59 8.06 16.44
N VAL A 100 -0.44 8.61 17.10
CA VAL A 100 -0.84 10.02 16.94
C VAL A 100 0.28 10.98 17.34
N ARG A 101 0.98 10.71 18.46
CA ARG A 101 2.10 11.53 18.93
C ARG A 101 3.26 11.54 17.93
N LEU A 102 3.60 10.39 17.37
CA LEU A 102 4.67 10.23 16.38
C LEU A 102 4.29 10.91 15.05
N LEU A 103 3.06 10.74 14.58
CA LEU A 103 2.55 11.38 13.35
C LEU A 103 2.34 12.90 13.48
N GLY A 104 2.26 13.43 14.71
CA GLY A 104 2.28 14.88 14.96
C GLY A 104 3.62 15.56 14.66
N ARG A 105 4.67 14.77 14.37
CA ARG A 105 5.99 15.21 13.89
C ARG A 105 6.08 14.97 12.37
N PRO A 106 7.12 15.44 11.65
CA PRO A 106 7.34 15.07 10.25
C PRO A 106 7.80 13.60 10.14
N TYR A 107 6.95 12.65 10.53
CA TYR A 107 7.13 11.21 10.36
C TYR A 107 6.44 10.76 9.06
N ASP A 108 7.05 9.82 8.33
CA ASP A 108 6.44 9.26 7.13
C ASP A 108 5.51 8.12 7.55
N PRO A 109 4.19 8.23 7.36
CA PRO A 109 3.27 7.12 7.68
C PRO A 109 3.48 5.90 6.76
N ASN A 110 4.27 6.03 5.70
CA ASN A 110 4.57 4.99 4.72
C ASN A 110 5.95 4.36 4.89
N LEU A 111 6.59 4.60 6.03
CA LEU A 111 7.86 3.99 6.34
C LEU A 111 7.79 2.46 6.20
N GLU A 112 8.78 1.86 5.54
CA GLU A 112 8.81 0.43 5.25
C GLU A 112 9.79 -0.28 6.20
N ALA A 113 9.34 -1.40 6.78
CA ALA A 113 10.21 -2.39 7.40
C ALA A 113 11.06 -3.13 6.36
N VAL A 114 11.96 -3.98 6.85
CA VAL A 114 12.83 -4.85 6.02
C VAL A 114 12.03 -5.74 5.06
N ASP A 115 10.83 -6.15 5.45
CA ASP A 115 9.91 -6.97 4.65
C ASP A 115 8.99 -6.13 3.72
N GLY A 116 9.21 -4.82 3.65
CA GLY A 116 8.37 -3.87 2.91
C GLY A 116 7.04 -3.54 3.59
N SER A 117 6.78 -4.03 4.81
CA SER A 117 5.55 -3.74 5.54
C SER A 117 5.57 -2.31 6.09
N THR A 118 4.46 -1.59 5.97
CA THR A 118 4.27 -0.25 6.54
C THR A 118 3.58 -0.31 7.91
N PRO A 119 3.55 0.77 8.72
CA PRO A 119 2.73 0.82 9.94
C PRO A 119 1.28 0.38 9.71
N LEU A 120 0.72 0.72 8.55
CA LEU A 120 -0.64 0.32 8.18
C LEU A 120 -0.79 -1.20 8.01
N HIS A 121 0.23 -1.90 7.51
CA HIS A 121 0.24 -3.36 7.48
C HIS A 121 0.25 -3.95 8.89
N GLY A 122 1.09 -3.42 9.78
CA GLY A 122 1.21 -3.88 11.16
C GLY A 122 -0.10 -3.74 11.94
N ALA A 123 -0.73 -2.57 11.85
CA ALA A 123 -2.02 -2.30 12.47
C ALA A 123 -3.16 -3.17 11.87
N ALA A 124 -3.16 -3.35 10.55
CA ALA A 124 -4.13 -4.20 9.86
C ALA A 124 -3.97 -5.69 10.20
N MET A 125 -2.74 -6.17 10.40
CA MET A 125 -2.42 -7.55 10.78
C MET A 125 -2.95 -7.92 12.16
N HIS A 126 -2.89 -7.00 13.11
CA HIS A 126 -3.26 -7.24 14.51
C HIS A 126 -4.66 -6.68 14.85
N GLY A 127 -5.39 -6.16 13.86
CA GLY A 127 -6.79 -5.79 14.02
C GLY A 127 -7.04 -4.47 14.74
N HIS A 128 -6.04 -3.57 14.81
CA HIS A 128 -6.12 -2.30 15.53
C HIS A 128 -6.83 -1.22 14.71
N LYS A 129 -8.17 -1.16 14.81
CA LYS A 129 -9.01 -0.28 13.99
C LYS A 129 -8.66 1.18 14.12
N ASP A 130 -8.55 1.67 15.36
CA ASP A 130 -8.34 3.09 15.61
C ASP A 130 -6.98 3.53 15.07
N THR A 131 -5.94 2.71 15.27
CA THR A 131 -4.63 2.90 14.64
C THR A 131 -4.71 2.93 13.11
N VAL A 132 -5.47 2.03 12.49
CA VAL A 132 -5.69 2.03 11.03
C VAL A 132 -6.34 3.34 10.58
N CYS A 133 -7.40 3.80 11.27
CA CYS A 133 -8.05 5.07 10.98
C CYS A 133 -7.06 6.24 11.04
N CYS A 134 -6.30 6.35 12.14
CA CYS A 134 -5.32 7.42 12.34
C CYS A 134 -4.23 7.42 11.26
N LEU A 135 -3.71 6.26 10.88
CA LEU A 135 -2.70 6.14 9.83
C LEU A 135 -3.24 6.55 8.46
N VAL A 136 -4.48 6.15 8.14
CA VAL A 136 -5.16 6.53 6.90
C VAL A 136 -5.42 8.03 6.84
N GLU A 137 -5.90 8.63 7.93
CA GLU A 137 -6.09 10.08 8.05
C GLU A 137 -4.77 10.86 7.90
N ALA A 138 -3.67 10.29 8.39
CA ALA A 138 -2.32 10.85 8.22
C ALA A 138 -1.74 10.66 6.81
N GLY A 139 -2.46 10.01 5.89
CA GLY A 139 -2.03 9.82 4.50
C GLY A 139 -1.15 8.59 4.27
N ALA A 140 -1.31 7.54 5.07
CA ALA A 140 -0.78 6.22 4.74
C ALA A 140 -1.36 5.71 3.41
N ASP A 141 -0.52 5.10 2.59
CA ASP A 141 -0.85 4.46 1.34
C ASP A 141 -1.56 3.13 1.63
N LYS A 142 -2.88 3.16 1.39
CA LYS A 142 -3.80 2.05 1.65
C LYS A 142 -3.57 0.85 0.74
N ASP A 143 -2.93 1.06 -0.42
CA ASP A 143 -2.77 0.05 -1.47
C ASP A 143 -1.31 -0.35 -1.69
N LYS A 144 -0.40 0.17 -0.86
CA LYS A 144 1.01 -0.22 -0.86
C LYS A 144 1.13 -1.71 -0.57
N VAL A 145 1.81 -2.45 -1.43
CA VAL A 145 2.10 -3.86 -1.22
C VAL A 145 3.46 -4.05 -0.55
N ASN A 146 3.55 -4.97 0.41
CA ASN A 146 4.81 -5.40 1.00
C ASN A 146 5.58 -6.39 0.09
N LEU A 147 6.75 -6.90 0.52
CA LEU A 147 7.56 -7.80 -0.31
C LEU A 147 6.93 -9.18 -0.53
N GLN A 148 5.89 -9.56 0.23
CA GLN A 148 5.08 -10.75 -0.03
C GLN A 148 3.94 -10.45 -1.00
N GLY A 149 3.84 -9.21 -1.49
CA GLY A 149 2.81 -8.76 -2.40
C GLY A 149 1.47 -8.52 -1.72
N ASN A 150 1.40 -8.36 -0.41
CA ASN A 150 0.14 -8.11 0.29
C ASN A 150 -0.01 -6.61 0.55
N ALA A 151 -1.17 -6.04 0.20
CA ALA A 151 -1.56 -4.72 0.70
C ALA A 151 -2.20 -4.86 2.11
N PRO A 152 -2.40 -3.76 2.86
CA PRO A 152 -3.06 -3.80 4.16
C PRO A 152 -4.40 -4.56 4.16
N MET A 153 -5.20 -4.43 3.09
CA MET A 153 -6.48 -5.14 2.98
C MET A 153 -6.31 -6.66 2.81
N HIS A 154 -5.26 -7.13 2.12
CA HIS A 154 -4.92 -8.56 2.06
C HIS A 154 -4.57 -9.09 3.44
N VAL A 155 -3.76 -8.35 4.19
CA VAL A 155 -3.32 -8.73 5.53
C VAL A 155 -4.50 -8.77 6.51
N ALA A 156 -5.39 -7.79 6.48
CA ALA A 156 -6.63 -7.80 7.26
C ALA A 156 -7.55 -8.96 6.86
N SER A 157 -7.65 -9.24 5.56
CA SER A 157 -8.43 -10.37 5.03
C SER A 157 -7.86 -11.71 5.44
N LEU A 158 -6.53 -11.86 5.49
CA LEU A 158 -5.87 -13.08 5.97
C LEU A 158 -6.23 -13.39 7.42
N ASN A 159 -6.20 -12.36 8.28
CA ASN A 159 -6.42 -12.48 9.72
C ASN A 159 -7.89 -12.39 10.16
N GLY A 160 -8.84 -12.30 9.23
CA GLY A 160 -10.27 -12.30 9.54
C GLY A 160 -10.79 -10.99 10.15
N HIS A 161 -10.03 -9.89 10.02
CA HIS A 161 -10.37 -8.60 10.61
C HIS A 161 -11.32 -7.79 9.72
N LYS A 162 -12.59 -8.24 9.63
CA LYS A 162 -13.63 -7.58 8.82
C LYS A 162 -13.75 -6.08 9.10
N HIS A 163 -13.66 -5.66 10.36
CA HIS A 163 -13.76 -4.25 10.74
C HIS A 163 -12.64 -3.37 10.16
N ILE A 164 -11.45 -3.95 9.94
CA ILE A 164 -10.34 -3.28 9.24
C ILE A 164 -10.59 -3.24 7.74
N VAL A 165 -11.05 -4.35 7.14
CA VAL A 165 -11.41 -4.39 5.72
C VAL A 165 -12.48 -3.35 5.40
N SER A 166 -13.50 -3.21 6.26
CA SER A 166 -14.54 -2.18 6.14
C SER A 166 -13.95 -0.78 6.18
N CYS A 167 -13.11 -0.51 7.18
CA CYS A 167 -12.46 0.79 7.33
C CYS A 167 -11.61 1.18 6.11
N LEU A 168 -10.79 0.25 5.60
CA LEU A 168 -9.94 0.50 4.44
C LEU A 168 -10.79 0.72 3.18
N ALA A 169 -11.84 -0.08 2.96
CA ALA A 169 -12.74 0.05 1.82
C ALA A 169 -13.54 1.36 1.85
N GLU A 170 -14.03 1.78 3.03
CA GLU A 170 -14.72 3.06 3.25
C GLU A 170 -13.78 4.25 3.04
N ALA A 171 -12.50 4.10 3.41
CA ALA A 171 -11.47 5.08 3.12
C ALA A 171 -11.03 5.10 1.64
N GLY A 172 -11.62 4.28 0.76
CA GLY A 172 -11.32 4.26 -0.67
C GLY A 172 -10.04 3.51 -1.04
N ALA A 173 -9.62 2.52 -0.24
CA ALA A 173 -8.64 1.54 -0.69
C ALA A 173 -9.20 0.69 -1.85
N ASP A 174 -8.33 0.27 -2.77
CA ASP A 174 -8.71 -0.58 -3.89
C ASP A 174 -9.05 -2.00 -3.41
N LYS A 175 -10.33 -2.35 -3.48
CA LYS A 175 -10.89 -3.63 -2.99
C LYS A 175 -10.43 -4.82 -3.84
N ASP A 176 -10.03 -4.55 -5.08
CA ASP A 176 -9.55 -5.54 -6.05
C ASP A 176 -8.04 -5.45 -6.26
N LYS A 177 -7.34 -4.72 -5.38
CA LYS A 177 -5.89 -4.55 -5.45
C LYS A 177 -5.23 -5.92 -5.53
N THR A 178 -4.51 -6.15 -6.62
CA THR A 178 -3.83 -7.43 -6.80
C THR A 178 -2.45 -7.42 -6.18
N GLY A 179 -2.17 -8.47 -5.42
CA GLY A 179 -0.85 -8.76 -4.90
C GLY A 179 0.03 -9.57 -5.83
N HIS A 180 0.97 -10.29 -5.25
CA HIS A 180 1.70 -11.34 -5.96
C HIS A 180 0.74 -12.40 -6.52
N TYR A 181 1.09 -12.96 -7.68
CA TYR A 181 0.28 -13.94 -8.42
C TYR A 181 -1.12 -13.43 -8.83
N GLY A 182 -1.41 -12.14 -8.70
CA GLY A 182 -2.68 -11.54 -9.11
C GLY A 182 -3.83 -11.75 -8.10
N GLY A 183 -3.55 -12.23 -6.89
CA GLY A 183 -4.58 -12.44 -5.86
C GLY A 183 -5.08 -11.13 -5.26
N ALA A 184 -6.39 -10.95 -5.20
CA ALA A 184 -7.06 -9.84 -4.52
C ALA A 184 -7.38 -10.21 -3.04
N PRO A 185 -7.76 -9.25 -2.18
CA PRO A 185 -8.16 -9.52 -0.80
C PRO A 185 -9.26 -10.58 -0.68
N MET A 186 -10.20 -10.63 -1.63
CA MET A 186 -11.26 -11.65 -1.65
C MET A 186 -10.73 -13.07 -1.88
N HIS A 187 -9.66 -13.27 -2.67
CA HIS A 187 -9.01 -14.58 -2.79
C HIS A 187 -8.40 -15.03 -1.47
N VAL A 188 -7.82 -14.08 -0.72
CA VAL A 188 -7.23 -14.36 0.60
C VAL A 188 -8.32 -14.76 1.59
N ALA A 189 -9.41 -14.00 1.68
CA ALA A 189 -10.55 -14.34 2.53
C ALA A 189 -11.20 -15.69 2.15
N ALA A 190 -11.33 -15.96 0.85
CA ALA A 190 -11.81 -17.24 0.33
C ALA A 190 -10.86 -18.40 0.66
N LYS A 191 -9.54 -18.17 0.69
CA LYS A 191 -8.56 -19.20 1.07
C LYS A 191 -8.65 -19.56 2.55
N THR A 192 -8.84 -18.56 3.41
CA THR A 192 -8.87 -18.73 4.87
C THR A 192 -10.25 -19.03 5.44
N GLY A 193 -11.32 -18.95 4.65
CA GLY A 193 -12.68 -19.29 5.08
C GLY A 193 -13.44 -18.14 5.75
N HIS A 194 -13.00 -16.88 5.58
CA HIS A 194 -13.64 -15.72 6.21
C HIS A 194 -14.86 -15.24 5.40
N THR A 195 -15.96 -15.99 5.51
CA THR A 195 -17.23 -15.72 4.79
C THR A 195 -17.76 -14.30 5.01
N ASN A 196 -17.63 -13.77 6.22
CA ASN A 196 -18.06 -12.42 6.58
C ASN A 196 -17.30 -11.31 5.82
N ILE A 197 -16.05 -11.56 5.43
CA ILE A 197 -15.23 -10.65 4.62
C ILE A 197 -15.58 -10.77 3.14
N VAL A 198 -15.74 -12.01 2.63
CA VAL A 198 -16.17 -12.21 1.23
C VAL A 198 -17.51 -11.53 1.00
N ARG A 199 -18.49 -11.74 1.89
CA ARG A 199 -19.80 -11.10 1.81
C ARG A 199 -19.69 -9.57 1.75
N PHE A 200 -18.95 -9.01 2.69
CA PHE A 200 -18.73 -7.56 2.73
C PHE A 200 -18.08 -7.02 1.45
N LEU A 201 -17.03 -7.66 0.94
CA LEU A 201 -16.34 -7.19 -0.26
C LEU A 201 -17.26 -7.18 -1.48
N VAL A 202 -18.08 -8.23 -1.66
CA VAL A 202 -19.09 -8.30 -2.73
C VAL A 202 -20.16 -7.22 -2.56
N GLU A 203 -20.71 -7.06 -1.36
CA GLU A 203 -21.69 -6.00 -1.05
C GLU A 203 -21.11 -4.59 -1.27
N ALA A 204 -19.80 -4.43 -1.03
CA ALA A 204 -19.08 -3.18 -1.21
C ALA A 204 -18.61 -2.97 -2.65
N GLY A 205 -18.99 -3.82 -3.60
CA GLY A 205 -18.74 -3.67 -5.04
C GLY A 205 -17.37 -4.14 -5.53
N ALA A 206 -16.66 -4.98 -4.78
CA ALA A 206 -15.47 -5.67 -5.28
C ALA A 206 -15.85 -6.68 -6.38
N ASP A 207 -14.97 -6.89 -7.35
CA ASP A 207 -15.17 -7.84 -8.44
C ASP A 207 -15.07 -9.29 -7.93
N MET A 208 -16.23 -9.90 -7.66
CA MET A 208 -16.32 -11.30 -7.24
C MET A 208 -15.79 -12.30 -8.27
N GLU A 209 -15.68 -11.88 -9.53
CA GLU A 209 -15.18 -12.66 -10.66
C GLU A 209 -13.70 -12.40 -10.96
N LYS A 210 -13.04 -11.55 -10.16
CA LYS A 210 -11.64 -11.19 -10.33
C LYS A 210 -10.79 -12.45 -10.38
N ALA A 211 -10.16 -12.67 -11.53
CA ALA A 211 -9.27 -13.80 -11.74
C ALA A 211 -7.82 -13.40 -11.42
N ASN A 212 -7.09 -14.28 -10.73
CA ASN A 212 -5.66 -14.14 -10.55
C ASN A 212 -4.90 -14.47 -11.86
N TYR A 213 -3.56 -14.47 -11.86
CA TYR A 213 -2.78 -14.73 -13.08
C TYR A 213 -2.99 -16.12 -13.68
N ASP A 214 -3.49 -17.08 -12.91
CA ASP A 214 -3.81 -18.44 -13.36
C ASP A 214 -5.29 -18.61 -13.77
N GLY A 215 -6.06 -17.52 -13.81
CA GLY A 215 -7.49 -17.58 -14.10
C GLY A 215 -8.35 -18.02 -12.91
N VAL A 216 -7.77 -18.13 -11.71
CA VAL A 216 -8.45 -18.62 -10.50
C VAL A 216 -9.26 -17.48 -9.87
N THR A 217 -10.56 -17.68 -9.71
CA THR A 217 -11.48 -16.76 -9.00
C THR A 217 -11.58 -17.09 -7.50
N PRO A 218 -12.14 -16.22 -6.65
CA PRO A 218 -12.39 -16.54 -5.25
C PRO A 218 -13.22 -17.81 -5.04
N MET A 219 -14.21 -18.09 -5.90
CA MET A 219 -15.01 -19.32 -5.82
C MET A 219 -14.17 -20.58 -6.06
N HIS A 220 -13.23 -20.57 -7.01
CA HIS A 220 -12.31 -21.69 -7.22
C HIS A 220 -11.52 -22.00 -5.95
N VAL A 221 -11.02 -20.95 -5.28
CA VAL A 221 -10.25 -21.09 -4.04
C VAL A 221 -11.12 -21.66 -2.92
N ALA A 222 -12.33 -21.14 -2.74
CA ALA A 222 -13.27 -21.62 -1.72
C ALA A 222 -13.66 -23.09 -1.95
N ALA A 223 -13.97 -23.45 -3.19
CA ALA A 223 -14.33 -24.82 -3.57
C ALA A 223 -13.17 -25.81 -3.35
N ALA A 224 -11.94 -25.44 -3.72
CA ALA A 224 -10.76 -26.27 -3.48
C ALA A 224 -10.44 -26.44 -1.98
N ARG A 225 -10.77 -25.44 -1.16
CA ARG A 225 -10.48 -25.41 0.29
C ARG A 225 -11.61 -25.97 1.17
N GLY A 226 -12.78 -26.26 0.60
CA GLY A 226 -13.90 -26.82 1.35
C GLY A 226 -14.76 -25.80 2.09
N HIS A 227 -14.70 -24.52 1.69
CA HIS A 227 -15.46 -23.46 2.37
C HIS A 227 -16.87 -23.31 1.77
N GLU A 228 -17.78 -24.20 2.17
CA GLU A 228 -19.14 -24.29 1.62
C GLU A 228 -19.90 -22.97 1.71
N ASP A 229 -19.89 -22.30 2.87
CA ASP A 229 -20.62 -21.04 3.06
C ASP A 229 -20.23 -19.95 2.06
N ILE A 230 -18.94 -19.91 1.67
CA ILE A 230 -18.42 -18.97 0.69
C ILE A 230 -18.92 -19.35 -0.71
N VAL A 231 -18.85 -20.64 -1.05
CA VAL A 231 -19.34 -21.12 -2.35
C VAL A 231 -20.84 -20.82 -2.49
N ARG A 232 -21.65 -21.14 -1.49
CA ARG A 232 -23.09 -20.88 -1.48
C ARG A 232 -23.40 -19.41 -1.67
N TYR A 233 -22.75 -18.56 -0.87
CA TYR A 233 -22.93 -17.11 -1.00
C TYR A 233 -22.56 -16.60 -2.39
N LEU A 234 -21.43 -17.01 -2.96
CA LEU A 234 -21.01 -16.56 -4.28
C LEU A 234 -21.97 -17.07 -5.39
N VAL A 235 -22.51 -18.28 -5.27
CA VAL A 235 -23.56 -18.78 -6.19
C VAL A 235 -24.83 -17.95 -6.08
N GLU A 236 -25.29 -17.66 -4.85
CA GLU A 236 -26.46 -16.82 -4.59
C GLU A 236 -26.27 -15.38 -5.10
N ALA A 237 -25.05 -14.86 -5.03
CA ALA A 237 -24.66 -13.56 -5.57
C ALA A 237 -24.49 -13.53 -7.10
N GLY A 238 -24.67 -14.67 -7.78
CA GLY A 238 -24.68 -14.74 -9.25
C GLY A 238 -23.31 -14.96 -9.91
N ALA A 239 -22.36 -15.59 -9.20
CA ALA A 239 -21.09 -15.99 -9.79
C ALA A 239 -21.27 -16.89 -11.02
N SER A 240 -20.32 -16.81 -11.95
CA SER A 240 -20.29 -17.59 -13.17
C SER A 240 -20.10 -19.07 -12.88
N LYS A 241 -21.00 -19.91 -13.37
CA LYS A 241 -21.03 -21.33 -13.00
C LYS A 241 -19.80 -22.12 -13.50
N ASP A 242 -19.54 -22.02 -14.80
CA ASP A 242 -18.62 -22.94 -15.47
C ASP A 242 -17.33 -22.25 -15.95
N LYS A 243 -16.96 -21.14 -15.30
CA LYS A 243 -15.71 -20.45 -15.61
C LYS A 243 -14.53 -21.33 -15.22
N ALA A 244 -13.80 -21.84 -16.20
CA ALA A 244 -12.59 -22.60 -15.98
C ALA A 244 -11.37 -21.68 -15.81
N ASN A 245 -10.46 -22.06 -14.92
CA ASN A 245 -9.14 -21.45 -14.83
C ASN A 245 -8.23 -21.89 -16.00
N ARG A 246 -6.99 -21.42 -16.06
CA ARG A 246 -6.04 -21.73 -17.15
C ARG A 246 -5.67 -23.22 -17.25
N PHE A 247 -5.95 -24.01 -16.23
CA PHE A 247 -5.73 -25.46 -16.20
C PHE A 247 -6.99 -26.24 -16.60
N GLY A 248 -8.07 -25.56 -16.99
CA GLY A 248 -9.35 -26.17 -17.33
C GLY A 248 -10.16 -26.62 -16.11
N ALA A 249 -9.75 -26.25 -14.89
CA ALA A 249 -10.47 -26.62 -13.68
C ALA A 249 -11.57 -25.60 -13.38
N THR A 250 -12.80 -26.08 -13.23
CA THR A 250 -13.96 -25.32 -12.72
C THR A 250 -14.02 -25.42 -11.19
N PRO A 251 -14.80 -24.56 -10.50
CA PRO A 251 -15.02 -24.70 -9.06
C PRO A 251 -15.56 -26.08 -8.66
N LEU A 252 -16.51 -26.64 -9.44
CA LEU A 252 -17.04 -27.97 -9.21
C LEU A 252 -15.95 -29.06 -9.32
N ARG A 253 -15.10 -28.99 -10.36
CA ARG A 253 -14.00 -29.95 -10.52
C ARG A 253 -13.06 -29.92 -9.32
N LEU A 254 -12.69 -28.73 -8.85
CA LEU A 254 -11.83 -28.56 -7.69
C LEU A 254 -12.47 -29.10 -6.40
N ALA A 255 -13.78 -28.90 -6.19
CA ALA A 255 -14.49 -29.49 -5.05
C ALA A 255 -14.44 -31.02 -5.08
N ILE A 256 -14.66 -31.63 -6.25
CA ILE A 256 -14.62 -33.09 -6.43
C ILE A 256 -13.19 -33.62 -6.21
N GLU A 257 -12.19 -33.05 -6.87
CA GLU A 257 -10.79 -33.50 -6.78
C GLU A 257 -10.22 -33.41 -5.35
N ASN A 258 -10.72 -32.47 -4.55
CA ASN A 258 -10.31 -32.30 -3.14
C ASN A 258 -11.26 -33.00 -2.14
N GLY A 259 -12.28 -33.72 -2.61
CA GLY A 259 -13.16 -34.54 -1.76
C GLY A 259 -14.27 -33.78 -1.02
N HIS A 260 -14.58 -32.53 -1.41
CA HIS A 260 -15.60 -31.69 -0.78
C HIS A 260 -16.99 -32.01 -1.31
N LYS A 261 -17.53 -33.15 -0.85
CA LYS A 261 -18.79 -33.73 -1.35
C LYS A 261 -19.99 -32.78 -1.24
N ASP A 262 -20.17 -32.12 -0.11
CA ASP A 262 -21.34 -31.24 0.11
C ASP A 262 -21.34 -30.04 -0.85
N ILE A 263 -20.16 -29.49 -1.14
CA ILE A 263 -19.98 -28.43 -2.14
C ILE A 263 -20.30 -28.97 -3.54
N ALA A 264 -19.80 -30.15 -3.89
CA ALA A 264 -20.05 -30.74 -5.21
C ALA A 264 -21.55 -31.02 -5.42
N GLU A 265 -22.23 -31.59 -4.42
CA GLU A 265 -23.68 -31.83 -4.46
C GLU A 265 -24.46 -30.53 -4.58
N PHE A 266 -24.10 -29.50 -3.80
CA PHE A 266 -24.71 -28.18 -3.91
C PHE A 266 -24.54 -27.56 -5.30
N LEU A 267 -23.32 -27.57 -5.85
CA LEU A 267 -23.03 -27.00 -7.17
C LEU A 267 -23.76 -27.75 -8.29
N LEU A 268 -23.83 -29.07 -8.24
CA LEU A 268 -24.62 -29.87 -9.18
C LEU A 268 -26.11 -29.54 -9.09
N ALA A 269 -26.66 -29.43 -7.88
CA ALA A 269 -28.05 -29.02 -7.66
C ALA A 269 -28.32 -27.58 -8.15
N ALA A 270 -27.31 -26.70 -8.08
CA ALA A 270 -27.35 -25.36 -8.63
C ALA A 270 -27.14 -25.31 -10.16
N GLY A 271 -26.96 -26.45 -10.83
CA GLY A 271 -26.87 -26.57 -12.28
C GLY A 271 -25.50 -26.21 -12.86
N PHE A 272 -24.41 -26.47 -12.14
CA PHE A 272 -23.05 -26.42 -12.65
C PHE A 272 -22.76 -27.67 -13.48
N ALA A 273 -22.01 -27.53 -14.59
CA ALA A 273 -21.73 -28.65 -15.48
C ALA A 273 -20.69 -29.61 -14.85
N PRO A 274 -20.95 -30.93 -14.83
CA PRO A 274 -19.97 -31.90 -14.33
C PRO A 274 -18.69 -31.89 -15.19
N PRO A 275 -17.52 -32.18 -14.58
CA PRO A 275 -16.22 -32.15 -15.26
C PRO A 275 -16.01 -33.29 -16.27
#